data_AF-A0AAE3H2H5-F1
#
_entry.id   AF-A0AAE3H2H5-F1
#
_cell.length_a   1.000
_cell.length_b   1.000
_cell.length_c   1.000
_cell.angle_alpha   90.00
_cell.angle_beta   90.00
_cell.angle_gamma   90.00
#
_symmetry.space_group_name_H-M   'P 1'
#
loop_
_entity.id
_entity.type
_entity.pdbx_description
1 polymer ?
#
loop_
_entity_poly.entity_id
_entity_poly.type
_entity_poly.pdbx_seq_one_letter_code
_entity_poly.pdbx_strand_id
1 'polypeptide(L)'
;MFLADGTENTIDTFPKEKSATILDLDKFSSDGKLKIVAESTNNDYPSVASNSVDLNIPFKLFVPTIFTPNNDGINDLLEIRTLKSKIQSFEMKIFDRFGNEITCLNEIESKWDGKSNGINVPKGTYPYQIAITLTNHTTKIYKGNIYIINN
;
A
#
# COMPACT_ATOMS: atom_id res chain seq x y z
N MET A 1 -5.41 -20.05 62.59
CA MET A 1 -6.46 -20.86 61.96
C MET A 1 -7.74 -20.04 61.99
N PHE A 2 -8.07 -19.39 60.87
CA PHE A 2 -9.37 -18.79 60.62
C PHE A 2 -9.72 -19.16 59.18
N LEU A 3 -10.88 -19.77 59.01
CA LEU A 3 -11.45 -20.15 57.73
C LEU A 3 -12.06 -18.89 57.11
N ALA A 4 -11.61 -18.50 55.91
CA ALA A 4 -12.29 -17.52 55.08
C ALA A 4 -13.19 -18.30 54.12
N ASP A 5 -14.48 -18.00 54.18
CA ASP A 5 -15.51 -18.49 53.27
C ASP A 5 -15.32 -17.88 51.89
N GLY A 6 -15.46 -18.73 50.87
CA GLY A 6 -15.24 -18.35 49.49
C GLY A 6 -16.28 -17.35 49.00
N THR A 7 -15.92 -16.07 48.99
CA THR A 7 -16.47 -15.05 48.08
C THR A 7 -15.48 -13.91 47.92
N GLU A 8 -14.36 -14.17 47.25
CA GLU A 8 -13.54 -13.07 46.72
C GLU A 8 -13.30 -13.34 45.23
N ASN A 9 -14.29 -12.94 44.42
CA ASN A 9 -13.98 -12.41 43.10
C ASN A 9 -13.27 -11.06 43.34
N THR A 10 -12.02 -11.10 43.78
CA THR A 10 -11.11 -9.98 43.65
C THR A 10 -10.82 -9.86 42.17
N ILE A 11 -11.70 -9.15 41.47
CA ILE A 11 -11.31 -8.46 40.25
C ILE A 11 -10.32 -7.42 40.76
N ASP A 12 -9.03 -7.78 40.76
CA ASP A 12 -7.94 -6.85 41.00
C ASP A 12 -8.07 -5.76 39.93
N THR A 13 -8.78 -4.69 40.28
CA THR A 13 -8.87 -3.49 39.48
C THR A 13 -7.51 -2.84 39.57
N PHE A 14 -6.66 -3.10 38.59
CA PHE A 14 -5.40 -2.39 38.41
C PHE A 14 -5.66 -0.87 38.48
N PRO A 15 -4.89 -0.11 39.29
CA PRO A 15 -5.09 1.31 39.43
C PRO A 15 -5.00 2.00 38.06
N LYS A 16 -6.02 2.80 37.81
CA LYS A 16 -6.38 3.47 36.56
C LYS A 16 -5.39 4.58 36.21
N GLU A 17 -4.17 4.25 35.84
CA GLU A 17 -3.32 5.15 35.06
C GLU A 17 -2.52 4.33 34.06
N LYS A 18 -2.84 4.47 32.78
CA LYS A 18 -1.92 4.09 31.70
C LYS A 18 -2.29 4.82 30.43
N SER A 19 -1.40 5.75 30.07
CA SER A 19 -1.36 6.47 28.81
C SER A 19 -1.68 5.53 27.64
N ALA A 20 -2.66 5.89 26.81
CA ALA A 20 -2.89 5.21 25.55
C ALA A 20 -1.74 5.60 24.60
N THR A 21 -0.83 4.66 24.34
CA THR A 21 0.14 4.85 23.26
C THR A 21 -0.61 4.69 21.94
N ILE A 22 -0.66 5.78 21.15
CA ILE A 22 -1.21 5.73 19.80
C ILE A 22 -0.23 4.96 18.93
N LEU A 23 -0.70 3.86 18.34
CA LEU A 23 0.03 3.14 17.31
C LEU A 23 -0.23 3.82 15.95
N ASP A 24 0.84 4.29 15.33
CA ASP A 24 0.79 4.84 13.98
C ASP A 24 0.67 3.70 12.95
N LEU A 25 -0.54 3.53 12.40
CA LEU A 25 -0.85 2.47 11.45
C LEU A 25 -0.22 2.69 10.07
N ASP A 26 0.23 3.91 9.74
CA ASP A 26 0.88 4.19 8.45
C ASP A 26 2.28 3.59 8.34
N LYS A 27 2.85 3.13 9.47
CA LYS A 27 4.15 2.42 9.51
C LYS A 27 4.08 0.96 9.01
N PHE A 28 2.88 0.41 8.85
CA PHE A 28 2.70 -0.97 8.40
C PHE A 28 2.56 -1.04 6.88
N SER A 29 3.36 -1.91 6.24
CA SER A 29 3.39 -2.09 4.78
C SER A 29 2.67 -3.36 4.30
N SER A 30 2.12 -4.14 5.22
CA SER A 30 1.43 -5.40 4.94
C SER A 30 0.27 -5.64 5.89
N ASP A 31 -0.70 -6.43 5.44
CA ASP A 31 -1.80 -6.89 6.29
C ASP A 31 -1.28 -7.73 7.45
N GLY A 32 -2.03 -7.75 8.54
CA GLY A 32 -1.64 -8.51 9.73
C GLY A 32 -2.70 -8.54 10.80
N LYS A 33 -2.33 -9.10 11.95
CA LYS A 33 -3.16 -9.12 13.16
C LYS A 33 -2.44 -8.36 14.26
N LEU A 34 -3.15 -7.42 14.87
CA LEU A 34 -2.66 -6.67 16.02
C LEU A 34 -3.28 -7.21 17.29
N LYS A 35 -2.46 -7.40 18.33
CA LYS A 35 -2.90 -7.67 19.71
C LYS A 35 -1.97 -6.95 20.68
N ILE A 36 -2.48 -6.62 21.85
CA ILE A 36 -1.69 -6.07 22.95
C ILE A 36 -1.22 -7.26 23.80
N VAL A 37 0.07 -7.28 24.17
CA VAL A 37 0.65 -8.28 25.06
C VAL A 37 1.22 -7.57 26.28
N ALA A 38 0.92 -8.06 27.47
CA ALA A 38 1.55 -7.64 28.71
C ALA A 38 2.44 -8.78 29.21
N GLU A 39 3.69 -8.45 29.51
CA GLU A 39 4.71 -9.41 29.96
C GLU A 39 5.32 -8.92 31.28
N SER A 40 5.66 -9.86 32.17
CA SER A 40 6.40 -9.55 33.39
C SER A 40 7.86 -9.27 33.03
N THR A 41 8.42 -8.15 33.48
CA THR A 41 9.82 -7.80 33.23
C THR A 41 10.80 -8.81 33.83
N ASN A 42 10.40 -9.47 34.91
CA ASN A 42 11.22 -10.45 35.62
C ASN A 42 10.79 -11.91 35.34
N ASN A 43 9.85 -12.12 34.41
CA ASN A 43 9.25 -13.44 34.10
C ASN A 43 8.53 -14.15 35.26
N ASP A 44 8.25 -13.45 36.36
CA ASP A 44 7.54 -14.02 37.53
C ASP A 44 6.06 -14.36 37.25
N TYR A 45 5.50 -13.85 36.16
CA TYR A 45 4.11 -14.08 35.76
C TYR A 45 4.02 -14.45 34.27
N PRO A 46 3.06 -15.31 33.88
CA PRO A 46 2.82 -15.61 32.47
C PRO A 46 2.38 -14.35 31.72
N SER A 47 2.73 -14.27 30.43
CA SER A 47 2.24 -13.20 29.58
C SER A 47 0.74 -13.34 29.32
N VAL A 48 0.05 -12.20 29.28
CA VAL A 48 -1.36 -12.11 28.92
C VAL A 48 -1.49 -11.31 27.63
N ALA A 49 -2.44 -11.70 26.78
CA ALA A 49 -2.69 -11.02 25.52
C ALA A 49 -4.17 -10.64 25.38
N SER A 50 -4.43 -9.51 24.74
CA SER A 50 -5.78 -9.09 24.35
C SER A 50 -6.35 -9.96 23.23
N ASN A 51 -7.59 -9.68 22.84
CA ASN A 51 -8.12 -10.10 21.54
C ASN A 51 -7.27 -9.52 20.39
N SER A 52 -7.35 -10.16 19.23
CA SER A 52 -6.70 -9.68 18.00
C SER A 52 -7.68 -8.90 17.12
N VAL A 53 -7.15 -7.93 16.39
CA VAL A 53 -7.87 -7.15 15.36
C VAL A 53 -7.12 -7.29 14.04
N ASP A 54 -7.85 -7.48 12.94
CA ASP A 54 -7.28 -7.52 11.60
C ASP A 54 -6.91 -6.11 11.13
N LEU A 55 -5.65 -5.93 10.76
CA LEU A 55 -5.14 -4.73 10.11
C LEU A 55 -5.16 -4.93 8.60
N ASN A 56 -6.06 -4.22 7.92
CA ASN A 56 -6.17 -4.21 6.47
C ASN A 56 -5.57 -2.91 5.91
N ILE A 57 -4.39 -2.99 5.30
CA ILE A 57 -3.74 -1.83 4.70
C ILE A 57 -4.45 -1.47 3.38
N PRO A 58 -4.92 -0.23 3.17
CA PRO A 58 -5.57 0.13 1.92
C PRO A 58 -4.58 0.07 0.76
N PHE A 59 -4.99 -0.54 -0.35
CA PHE A 59 -4.20 -0.49 -1.58
C PHE A 59 -4.10 0.95 -2.09
N LYS A 60 -2.86 1.46 -2.25
CA LYS A 60 -2.54 2.77 -2.80
C LYS A 60 -1.67 2.61 -4.06
N LEU A 61 -2.08 3.26 -5.15
CA LEU A 61 -1.35 3.33 -6.41
C LEU A 61 -0.91 4.76 -6.65
N PHE A 62 0.36 4.96 -6.97
CA PHE A 62 0.91 6.23 -7.40
C PHE A 62 1.26 6.17 -8.89
N VAL A 63 0.64 7.06 -9.66
CA VAL A 63 0.88 7.22 -11.09
C VAL A 63 1.42 8.63 -11.32
N PRO A 64 2.69 8.78 -11.75
CA PRO A 64 3.20 10.09 -12.15
C PRO A 64 2.35 10.67 -13.28
N THR A 65 2.06 11.97 -13.21
CA THR A 65 1.29 12.66 -14.25
C THR A 65 2.18 13.21 -15.35
N ILE A 66 3.47 13.45 -15.08
CA ILE A 66 4.39 14.12 -16.01
C ILE A 66 5.77 13.47 -15.97
N PHE A 67 6.41 13.36 -17.14
CA PHE A 67 7.79 12.90 -17.28
C PHE A 67 8.44 13.50 -18.54
N THR A 68 9.76 13.52 -18.58
CA THR A 68 10.62 14.21 -19.57
C THR A 68 11.64 13.23 -20.12
N PRO A 69 11.32 12.42 -21.16
CA PRO A 69 12.24 11.43 -21.72
C PRO A 69 13.33 12.09 -22.60
N ASN A 70 14.17 12.93 -22.00
CA ASN A 70 15.24 13.70 -22.65
C ASN A 70 16.65 13.12 -22.36
N ASN A 71 16.72 12.04 -21.58
CA ASN A 71 17.92 11.33 -21.19
C ASN A 71 18.89 12.19 -20.35
N ASP A 72 18.33 13.05 -19.48
CA ASP A 72 19.10 13.85 -18.50
C ASP A 72 19.23 13.17 -17.12
N GLY A 73 18.58 12.01 -16.94
CA GLY A 73 18.54 11.23 -15.71
C GLY A 73 17.40 11.63 -14.76
N ILE A 74 16.60 12.63 -15.09
CA ILE A 74 15.56 13.21 -14.24
C ILE A 74 14.19 13.01 -14.90
N ASN A 75 13.35 12.18 -14.27
CA ASN A 75 12.00 11.86 -14.77
C ASN A 75 11.98 11.37 -16.23
N ASP A 76 13.00 10.62 -16.65
CA ASP A 76 13.06 10.06 -18.02
C ASP A 76 12.07 8.93 -18.27
N LEU A 77 11.64 8.27 -17.20
CA LEU A 77 10.82 7.07 -17.25
C LEU A 77 9.54 7.29 -16.44
N LEU A 78 8.41 6.92 -17.03
CA LEU A 78 7.17 6.72 -16.30
C LEU A 78 7.30 5.45 -15.46
N GLU A 79 7.33 5.61 -14.14
CA GLU A 79 7.42 4.51 -13.17
C GLU A 79 6.19 4.52 -12.25
N ILE A 80 5.40 3.45 -12.31
CA ILE A 80 4.23 3.27 -11.45
C ILE A 80 4.68 2.68 -10.11
N ARG A 81 4.19 3.25 -9.00
CA ARG A 81 4.59 2.83 -7.65
C ARG A 81 3.40 2.36 -6.83
N THR A 82 3.62 1.34 -6.02
CA THR A 82 2.61 0.75 -5.15
C THR A 82 3.26 0.12 -3.92
N LEU A 83 2.47 -0.08 -2.87
CA LEU A 83 2.83 -1.00 -1.79
C LEU A 83 2.59 -2.43 -2.32
N LYS A 84 3.68 -3.11 -2.67
CA LYS A 84 3.73 -4.35 -3.50
C LYS A 84 2.91 -5.55 -2.99
N SER A 85 2.32 -5.50 -1.80
CA SER A 85 1.79 -6.69 -1.10
C SER A 85 0.45 -7.22 -1.62
N LYS A 86 -0.21 -6.56 -2.59
CA LYS A 86 -1.61 -6.88 -2.92
C LYS A 86 -1.91 -7.12 -4.39
N ILE A 87 -0.94 -7.13 -5.31
CA ILE A 87 -1.20 -7.24 -6.75
C ILE A 87 -1.12 -8.70 -7.20
N GLN A 88 -2.19 -9.18 -7.85
CA GLN A 88 -2.23 -10.46 -8.56
C GLN A 88 -1.95 -10.27 -10.06
N SER A 89 -2.49 -9.22 -10.67
CA SER A 89 -2.23 -8.88 -12.07
C SER A 89 -2.25 -7.36 -12.27
N PHE A 90 -1.47 -6.88 -13.24
CA PHE A 90 -1.38 -5.48 -13.62
C PHE A 90 -1.41 -5.36 -15.15
N GLU A 91 -2.15 -4.40 -15.67
CA GLU A 91 -2.10 -4.01 -17.09
C GLU A 91 -2.27 -2.50 -17.15
N MET A 92 -1.35 -1.81 -17.82
CA MET A 92 -1.46 -0.40 -18.14
C MET A 92 -1.39 -0.19 -19.64
N LYS A 93 -2.49 0.30 -20.21
CA LYS A 93 -2.56 0.72 -21.60
C LYS A 93 -2.43 2.22 -21.70
N ILE A 94 -1.60 2.69 -22.61
CA ILE A 94 -1.41 4.11 -22.91
C ILE A 94 -1.80 4.35 -24.35
N PHE A 95 -2.54 5.43 -24.59
CA PHE A 95 -3.17 5.73 -25.86
C PHE A 95 -2.66 7.04 -26.45
N ASP A 96 -2.72 7.15 -27.78
CA ASP A 96 -2.59 8.44 -28.46
C ASP A 96 -3.88 9.29 -28.32
N ARG A 97 -3.84 10.49 -28.91
CA ARG A 97 -4.99 11.42 -28.91
C ARG A 97 -6.22 10.95 -29.70
N PHE A 98 -6.05 9.91 -30.52
CA PHE A 98 -7.10 9.33 -31.35
C PHE A 98 -7.67 8.04 -30.73
N GLY A 99 -7.13 7.61 -29.58
CA GLY A 99 -7.56 6.41 -28.87
C GLY A 99 -6.85 5.13 -29.32
N ASN A 100 -5.80 5.21 -30.14
CA ASN A 100 -5.00 4.04 -30.50
C ASN A 100 -4.04 3.70 -29.36
N GLU A 101 -3.93 2.42 -29.01
CA GLU A 101 -2.94 1.95 -28.04
C GLU A 101 -1.53 2.13 -28.63
N ILE A 102 -0.66 2.80 -27.89
CA ILE A 102 0.73 3.04 -28.30
C ILE A 102 1.74 2.24 -27.49
N THR A 103 1.37 1.83 -26.28
CA THR A 103 2.16 0.94 -25.43
C THR A 103 1.28 0.24 -24.39
N CYS A 104 1.71 -0.94 -23.96
CA CYS A 104 1.11 -1.72 -22.89
C CYS A 104 2.17 -2.22 -21.92
N LEU A 105 1.96 -2.00 -20.62
CA LEU A 105 2.83 -2.46 -19.55
C LEU A 105 2.08 -3.53 -18.73
N ASN A 106 2.60 -4.75 -18.70
CA ASN A 106 1.95 -5.90 -18.05
C ASN A 106 2.48 -6.22 -16.65
N GLU A 107 3.54 -5.54 -16.22
CA GLU A 107 4.13 -5.70 -14.89
C GLU A 107 4.20 -4.35 -14.18
N ILE A 108 3.98 -4.31 -12.87
CA ILE A 108 4.00 -3.06 -12.11
C ILE A 108 5.40 -2.42 -12.08
N GLU A 109 6.46 -3.24 -12.20
CA GLU A 109 7.84 -2.79 -12.34
C GLU A 109 8.18 -2.25 -13.74
N SER A 110 7.30 -2.45 -14.72
CA SER A 110 7.51 -1.96 -16.07
C SER A 110 7.56 -0.43 -16.08
N LYS A 111 8.42 0.09 -16.94
CA LYS A 111 8.59 1.53 -17.12
C LYS A 111 8.35 1.88 -18.57
N TRP A 112 7.83 3.08 -18.81
CA TRP A 112 7.70 3.61 -20.15
C TRP A 112 8.64 4.78 -20.36
N ASP A 113 9.41 4.73 -21.45
CA ASP A 113 10.42 5.71 -21.83
C ASP A 113 9.90 6.73 -22.86
N GLY A 114 8.58 6.79 -23.08
CA GLY A 114 7.99 7.68 -24.08
C GLY A 114 8.17 7.21 -25.51
N LYS A 115 8.40 5.91 -25.75
CA LYS A 115 8.47 5.35 -27.11
C LYS A 115 7.27 4.49 -27.47
N SER A 116 6.89 4.53 -28.75
CA SER A 116 5.99 3.57 -29.37
C SER A 116 6.74 2.89 -30.51
N ASN A 117 6.79 1.56 -30.51
CA ASN A 117 7.54 0.75 -31.48
C ASN A 117 9.01 1.20 -31.65
N GLY A 118 9.66 1.61 -30.53
CA GLY A 118 11.05 2.07 -30.52
C GLY A 118 11.27 3.52 -30.98
N ILE A 119 10.21 4.25 -31.36
CA ILE A 119 10.27 5.65 -31.81
C ILE A 119 9.68 6.56 -30.73
N ASN A 120 10.35 7.67 -30.43
CA ASN A 120 9.86 8.67 -29.47
C ASN A 120 8.49 9.21 -29.92
N VAL A 121 7.52 9.19 -29.00
CA VAL A 121 6.23 9.82 -29.26
C VAL A 121 6.33 11.34 -29.12
N PRO A 122 5.51 12.13 -29.85
CA PRO A 122 5.55 13.58 -29.73
C PRO A 122 5.23 14.07 -28.32
N LYS A 123 5.66 15.27 -27.97
CA LYS A 123 5.17 15.95 -26.76
C LYS A 123 3.65 16.08 -26.79
N GLY A 124 3.01 15.96 -25.63
CA GLY A 124 1.57 16.08 -25.51
C GLY A 124 0.98 15.30 -24.36
N THR A 125 -0.33 15.09 -24.45
CA THR A 125 -1.13 14.38 -23.46
C THR A 125 -1.50 13.00 -23.96
N TYR A 126 -1.25 12.00 -23.12
CA TYR A 126 -1.44 10.58 -23.40
C TYR A 126 -2.41 10.00 -22.37
N PRO A 127 -3.66 9.72 -22.76
CA PRO A 127 -4.60 9.02 -21.88
C PRO A 127 -4.07 7.64 -21.51
N TYR A 128 -4.35 7.19 -20.29
CA TYR A 128 -4.06 5.83 -19.88
C TYR A 128 -5.26 5.17 -19.20
N GLN A 129 -5.25 3.84 -19.23
CA GLN A 129 -6.08 2.99 -18.39
C GLN A 129 -5.21 1.94 -17.71
N ILE A 130 -5.34 1.83 -16.40
CA ILE A 130 -4.70 0.77 -15.62
C ILE A 130 -5.78 -0.16 -15.08
N ALA A 131 -5.63 -1.45 -15.29
CA ALA A 131 -6.40 -2.51 -14.65
C ALA A 131 -5.51 -3.28 -13.67
N ILE A 132 -5.92 -3.37 -12.41
CA ILE A 132 -5.20 -4.10 -11.37
C ILE A 132 -6.14 -5.09 -10.72
N THR A 133 -5.79 -6.36 -10.74
CA THR A 133 -6.47 -7.38 -9.91
C THR A 133 -5.66 -7.58 -8.67
N LEU A 134 -6.30 -7.44 -7.51
CA LEU A 134 -5.66 -7.65 -6.22
C LEU A 134 -5.74 -9.13 -5.81
N THR A 135 -4.92 -9.55 -4.85
CA THR A 135 -4.90 -10.93 -4.33
C THR A 135 -6.22 -11.40 -3.73
N ASN A 136 -7.10 -10.48 -3.35
CA ASN A 136 -8.48 -10.76 -2.92
C ASN A 136 -9.47 -10.83 -4.10
N HIS A 137 -8.98 -10.96 -5.33
CA HIS A 137 -9.76 -10.97 -6.59
C HIS A 137 -10.56 -9.70 -6.88
N THR A 138 -10.33 -8.61 -6.14
CA THR A 138 -10.94 -7.31 -6.45
C THR A 138 -10.18 -6.65 -7.60
N THR A 139 -10.88 -6.28 -8.66
CA THR A 139 -10.31 -5.50 -9.75
C THR A 139 -10.53 -4.00 -9.52
N LYS A 140 -9.47 -3.21 -9.68
CA LYS A 140 -9.50 -1.74 -9.66
C LYS A 140 -9.09 -1.20 -11.03
N ILE A 141 -9.84 -0.22 -11.52
CA ILE A 141 -9.55 0.49 -12.78
C ILE A 141 -9.16 1.93 -12.46
N TYR A 142 -8.04 2.39 -12.98
CA TYR A 142 -7.59 3.78 -12.92
C TYR A 142 -7.53 4.35 -14.32
N LYS A 143 -7.90 5.62 -14.47
CA LYS A 143 -7.81 6.36 -15.72
C LYS A 143 -7.23 7.74 -15.44
N GLY A 144 -6.51 8.28 -16.41
CA GLY A 144 -5.92 9.59 -16.27
C GLY A 144 -5.15 9.96 -17.53
N ASN A 145 -4.31 10.97 -17.39
CA ASN A 145 -3.50 11.51 -18.45
C ASN A 145 -2.04 11.58 -17.99
N ILE A 146 -1.14 11.26 -18.91
CA ILE A 146 0.29 11.48 -18.78
C ILE A 146 0.68 12.62 -19.71
N TYR A 147 1.48 13.54 -19.21
CA TYR A 147 2.01 14.66 -19.96
C TYR A 147 3.48 14.37 -20.28
N ILE A 148 3.81 14.38 -21.57
CA ILE A 148 5.19 14.37 -22.05
C ILE A 148 5.53 15.79 -22.46
N ILE A 149 6.47 16.39 -21.75
CA ILE A 149 6.99 17.73 -22.03
C ILE A 149 8.49 17.64 -22.32
N ASN A 150 9.01 18.64 -23.04
CA ASN A 150 10.45 18.87 -23.10
C ASN A 150 10.76 20.05 -22.19
N ASN A 151 11.89 19.96 -21.49
CA ASN A 151 12.55 21.12 -20.90
C ASN A 151 13.35 21.85 -21.97
#